data_AF-A0A704BE25-F1
#
_entry.id   AF-A0A704BE25-F1
#
_cell.length_a   1.000
_cell.length_b   1.000
_cell.length_c   1.000
_cell.angle_alpha   90.00
_cell.angle_beta   90.00
_cell.angle_gamma   90.00
#
_symmetry.space_group_name_H-M   'P 1'
#
loop_
_entity.id
_entity.type
_entity.pdbx_description
1 polymer ?
#
loop_
_entity_poly.entity_id
_entity_poly.type
_entity_poly.pdbx_seq_one_letter_code
_entity_poly.pdbx_strand_id
1 'polypeptide(L)' 'GYQLKVVDCLLTNLHQPKTTHMVLTGQFAGVDLLIKAYTSEHIQSCQFDMFGDCMLIIQDEGQG' A
#
# COMPACT_ATOMS: atom_id res chain seq x y z
N GLY A 1 -8.23 13.28 3.81
CA GLY A 1 -6.98 12.51 3.68
C GLY A 1 -5.82 13.48 3.54
N TYR A 2 -4.63 13.10 3.97
CA TYR A 2 -3.40 13.87 3.73
C TYR A 2 -2.80 13.42 2.40
N GLN A 3 -2.59 14.35 1.47
CA GLN A 3 -1.87 14.06 0.22
C GLN A 3 -0.38 14.26 0.46
N LEU A 4 0.39 13.19 0.28
CA LEU A 4 1.85 13.24 0.24
C LEU A 4 2.26 13.95 -1.05
N LYS A 5 2.98 15.07 -0.93
CA LYS A 5 3.31 15.97 -2.06
C LYS A 5 4.75 15.82 -2.60
N VAL A 6 5.52 14.87 -2.06
CA VAL A 6 6.98 14.79 -2.29
C VAL A 6 7.42 13.43 -2.86
N VAL A 7 6.54 12.43 -2.86
CA VAL A 7 6.91 11.04 -3.15
C VAL A 7 6.05 10.52 -4.29
N ASP A 8 6.68 10.08 -5.37
CA ASP A 8 5.99 9.58 -6.58
C ASP A 8 5.59 8.10 -6.46
N CYS A 9 6.36 7.33 -5.67
CA CYS A 9 6.11 5.92 -5.43
C CYS A 9 6.52 5.48 -4.01
N LEU A 10 5.85 4.46 -3.47
CA LEU A 10 6.12 3.89 -2.16
C LEU A 10 6.41 2.39 -2.28
N LEU A 11 7.64 2.00 -1.91
CA LEU A 11 8.00 0.60 -1.67
C LEU A 11 7.96 0.34 -0.16
N THR A 12 7.14 -0.61 0.27
CA THR A 12 6.99 -0.94 1.70
C THR A 12 6.68 -2.42 1.88
N ASN A 13 6.87 -2.95 3.09
CA ASN A 13 6.47 -4.32 3.41
C ASN A 13 4.94 -4.46 3.39
N LEU A 14 4.44 -5.68 3.26
CA LEU A 14 3.04 -5.96 3.55
C LEU A 14 2.82 -5.88 5.06
N HIS A 15 1.89 -5.02 5.48
CA HIS A 15 1.63 -4.78 6.90
C HIS A 15 0.35 -5.49 7.31
N GLN A 16 0.31 -6.05 8.51
CA GLN A 16 -0.92 -6.64 9.03
C GLN A 16 -2.07 -5.61 9.09
N PRO A 17 -3.33 -6.07 8.94
CA PRO A 17 -4.51 -5.23 9.12
C PRO A 17 -4.51 -4.49 10.47
N LYS A 18 -5.01 -3.25 10.47
CA LYS A 18 -5.18 -2.41 11.67
C LYS A 18 -3.86 -1.98 12.35
N THR A 19 -2.79 -1.85 11.59
CA THR A 19 -1.51 -1.29 12.05
C THR A 19 -1.35 0.18 11.61
N THR A 20 -0.54 0.96 12.33
CA THR A 20 -0.25 2.36 11.95
C THR A 20 0.44 2.48 10.59
N HIS A 21 1.30 1.52 10.23
CA HIS A 21 1.93 1.49 8.91
C HIS A 21 0.90 1.27 7.79
N MET A 22 -0.12 0.44 8.01
CA MET A 22 -1.21 0.29 7.06
C MET A 22 -2.02 1.59 6.90
N VAL A 23 -2.22 2.35 7.97
CA VAL A 23 -2.88 3.67 7.89
C VAL A 23 -2.07 4.63 7.02
N LEU A 24 -0.75 4.73 7.23
CA LEU A 24 0.14 5.56 6.39
C LEU A 24 0.12 5.11 4.92
N THR A 25 0.19 3.81 4.69
CA THR A 25 0.11 3.22 3.36
C THR A 25 -1.22 3.56 2.68
N GLY A 26 -2.34 3.51 3.41
CA GLY A 26 -3.66 3.88 2.90
C GLY A 26 -3.82 5.39 2.64
N GLN A 27 -3.12 6.25 3.39
CA GLN A 27 -3.05 7.67 3.09
C GLN A 27 -2.29 7.96 1.78
N PHE A 28 -1.26 7.18 1.46
CA PHE A 28 -0.52 7.30 0.21
C PHE A 28 -1.25 6.70 -1.00
N ALA A 29 -1.72 5.46 -0.87
CA ALA A 29 -2.31 4.68 -1.97
C ALA A 29 -3.79 4.99 -2.24
N GLY A 30 -4.49 5.54 -1.26
CA GLY A 30 -5.95 5.56 -1.24
C GLY A 30 -6.53 4.28 -0.62
N VAL A 31 -7.58 4.44 0.17
CA VAL A 31 -8.17 3.36 0.97
C VAL A 31 -8.80 2.28 0.09
N ASP A 32 -9.52 2.65 -0.96
CA ASP A 32 -10.23 1.69 -1.82
C ASP A 32 -9.27 0.77 -2.59
N LEU A 33 -8.16 1.33 -3.09
CA LEU A 33 -7.12 0.57 -3.76
C LEU A 33 -6.45 -0.41 -2.80
N LEU A 34 -6.12 0.05 -1.59
CA LEU A 34 -5.51 -0.79 -0.56
C LEU A 34 -6.44 -1.92 -0.14
N ILE A 35 -7.73 -1.65 0.08
CA ILE A 35 -8.72 -2.70 0.42
C ILE A 35 -8.79 -3.73 -0.72
N LYS A 36 -8.92 -3.29 -1.97
CA LYS A 36 -8.97 -4.19 -3.13
C LYS A 36 -7.75 -5.12 -3.19
N ALA A 37 -6.56 -4.59 -2.95
CA ALA A 37 -5.33 -5.39 -2.90
C ALA A 37 -5.35 -6.41 -1.74
N TYR A 38 -5.73 -5.97 -0.53
CA TYR A 38 -5.78 -6.81 0.67
C TYR A 38 -6.96 -7.79 0.73
N THR A 39 -7.91 -7.71 -0.19
CA THR A 39 -8.97 -8.72 -0.38
C THR A 39 -8.70 -9.67 -1.54
N SER A 40 -7.61 -9.48 -2.28
CA SER A 40 -7.27 -10.34 -3.42
C SER A 40 -6.80 -11.72 -2.96
N GLU A 41 -6.99 -12.76 -3.78
CA GLU A 41 -6.54 -14.12 -3.45
C GLU A 41 -5.01 -14.22 -3.34
N HIS A 42 -4.28 -13.39 -4.09
CA HIS A 42 -2.81 -13.35 -4.07
C HIS A 42 -2.25 -12.90 -2.72
N ILE A 43 -2.94 -12.00 -2.01
CA ILE A 43 -2.45 -11.50 -0.74
C ILE A 43 -2.45 -12.59 0.35
N GLN A 44 -3.31 -13.60 0.20
CA GLN A 44 -3.45 -14.67 1.20
C GLN A 44 -2.22 -15.59 1.22
N SER A 45 -1.50 -15.67 0.11
CA SER A 45 -0.24 -16.43 0.01
C SER A 45 1.00 -15.65 0.44
N CYS A 46 0.87 -14.33 0.66
CA CYS A 46 2.01 -13.49 0.98
C CYS A 46 2.45 -13.61 2.45
N GLN A 47 3.74 -13.46 2.66
CA GLN A 47 4.33 -13.29 3.99
C GLN A 47 4.31 -11.79 4.36
N PHE A 48 4.00 -11.48 5.60
CA PHE A 48 3.84 -10.11 6.08
C PHE A 48 5.04 -9.66 6.94
N ASP A 49 5.13 -8.34 7.14
CA ASP A 49 6.04 -7.63 8.02
C ASP A 49 7.53 -7.71 7.60
N MET A 50 8.46 -7.60 8.56
CA MET A 50 9.87 -7.22 8.34
C MET A 50 10.65 -8.11 7.36
N PHE A 51 10.30 -9.39 7.27
CA PHE A 51 11.00 -10.38 6.44
C PHE A 51 10.07 -11.02 5.39
N GLY A 52 8.87 -10.47 5.21
CA GLY A 52 7.89 -10.96 4.27
C GLY A 52 8.02 -10.32 2.89
N ASP A 53 6.94 -10.43 2.13
CA ASP A 53 6.79 -9.81 0.83
C ASP A 53 6.61 -8.29 0.96
N CYS A 54 6.79 -7.61 -0.17
CA CYS A 54 6.66 -6.17 -0.28
C CYS A 54 5.57 -5.76 -1.27
N MET A 55 5.15 -4.52 -1.18
CA MET A 55 4.21 -3.86 -2.06
C MET A 55 4.85 -2.61 -2.64
N LEU A 56 4.73 -2.45 -3.95
CA LEU A 56 5.08 -1.24 -4.67
C LEU A 56 3.80 -0.51 -5.06
N ILE A 57 3.67 0.75 -4.63
CA ILE A 57 2.57 1.64 -4.98
C ILE A 57 3.13 2.74 -5.87
N ILE A 58 2.59 2.87 -7.07
CA ILE A 58 2.98 3.88 -8.06
C ILE A 58 1.77 4.77 -8.29
N GLN A 59 1.92 6.08 -8.13
CA GLN A 59 0.89 7.00 -8.57
C GLN A 59 0.94 7.10 -10.09
N ASP A 60 -0.20 6.86 -10.73
CA ASP A 60 -0.33 7.13 -12.16
C ASP A 60 -0.47 8.65 -12.32
N GLU A 61 0.65 9.31 -12.62
CA GLU A 61 0.58 10.64 -13.22
C GLU A 61 0.06 10.43 -14.64
N GLY A 62 -1.26 10.37 -14.77
CA GLY A 62 -1.91 10.38 -16.07
C GLY A 62 -1.27 11.47 -16.90
N GLN A 63 -0.65 11.10 -18.03
CA GLN A 63 -0.17 12.05 -19.01
C GLN A 63 -1.36 12.95 -19.37
N GLY A 64 -1.32 14.19 -18.90
CA GLY A 64 -2.13 15.26 -19.44
C GLY A 64 -1.74 15.56 -20.88
#